data_AF-A0A7V8SYF0-F1
#
_entry.id   AF-A0A7V8SYF0-F1
#
_cell.length_a   1.000
_cell.length_b   1.000
_cell.length_c   1.000
_cell.angle_alpha   90.00
_cell.angle_beta   90.00
_cell.angle_gamma   90.00
#
_symmetry.space_group_name_H-M   'P 1'
#
loop_
_entity.id
_entity.type
_entity.pdbx_description
1 polymer ?
#
loop_
_entity_poly.entity_id
_entity_poly.type
_entity_poly.pdbx_seq_one_letter_code
_entity_poly.pdbx_strand_id
1 'polypeptide(L)'
;EYKQRILQEADSAAATPGGVGALLRREGLYSSHLGNWRRERSQGIQEALAPRKRGPKSQRIPLAEENQKLRRQVGQLTEKLRKAELIIDVQKKVAALLGHPIPEVDPEEQS
;
A
#
# COMPACT_ATOMS: atom_id res chain seq x y z
N GLU A 1 -5.30 -24.28 -18.75
CA GLU A 1 -6.00 -25.51 -18.32
C GLU A 1 -5.73 -26.73 -19.20
N TYR A 2 -5.91 -26.66 -20.54
CA TYR A 2 -5.67 -27.81 -21.45
C TYR A 2 -4.27 -28.45 -21.32
N LYS A 3 -3.19 -27.66 -21.46
CA LYS A 3 -1.80 -28.16 -21.33
C LYS A 3 -1.54 -28.88 -20.00
N GLN A 4 -2.09 -28.37 -18.89
CA GLN A 4 -1.91 -28.96 -17.56
C GLN A 4 -2.62 -30.31 -17.44
N ARG A 5 -3.85 -30.40 -17.96
CA ARG A 5 -4.61 -31.65 -18.01
C ARG A 5 -3.88 -32.74 -18.80
N ILE A 6 -3.38 -32.39 -19.99
CA ILE A 6 -2.62 -33.32 -20.83
C ILE A 6 -1.32 -33.76 -20.16
N LEU A 7 -0.62 -32.86 -19.46
CA LEU A 7 0.58 -33.23 -18.70
C LEU A 7 0.26 -34.21 -17.57
N GLN A 8 -0.83 -34.00 -16.83
CA GLN A 8 -1.29 -34.91 -15.78
C GLN A 8 -1.66 -36.28 -16.34
N GLU A 9 -2.43 -36.30 -17.44
CA GLU A 9 -2.84 -37.54 -18.08
C GLU A 9 -1.63 -38.29 -18.69
N ALA A 10 -0.66 -37.56 -19.24
CA ALA A 10 0.59 -38.15 -19.73
C ALA A 10 1.43 -38.74 -18.59
N ASP A 11 1.44 -38.10 -17.41
CA ASP A 11 2.14 -38.61 -16.22
C ASP A 11 1.44 -39.89 -15.70
N SER A 12 0.11 -39.97 -15.70
CA SER A 12 -0.63 -41.19 -15.36
C SER A 12 -0.48 -42.30 -16.40
N ALA A 13 -0.53 -41.96 -17.70
CA ALA A 13 -0.42 -42.91 -18.80
C ALA A 13 0.99 -43.48 -18.97
N ALA A 14 2.01 -42.88 -18.35
CA ALA A 14 3.38 -43.39 -18.33
C ALA A 14 3.52 -44.71 -17.55
N ALA A 15 2.56 -45.03 -16.65
CA ALA A 15 2.55 -46.29 -15.91
C ALA A 15 2.21 -47.51 -16.79
N THR A 16 1.61 -47.29 -17.96
CA THR A 16 1.24 -48.35 -18.90
C THR A 16 2.11 -48.28 -20.16
N PRO A 17 2.75 -49.38 -20.61
CA PRO A 17 3.49 -49.40 -21.86
C PRO A 17 2.64 -48.88 -23.03
N GLY A 18 3.15 -47.87 -23.73
CA GLY A 18 2.45 -47.26 -24.87
C GLY A 18 1.30 -46.29 -24.52
N GLY A 19 0.96 -46.10 -23.25
CA GLY A 19 -0.15 -45.23 -22.83
C GLY A 19 0.04 -43.78 -23.27
N VAL A 20 1.24 -43.23 -23.10
CA VAL A 20 1.58 -41.87 -23.58
C VAL A 20 1.43 -41.75 -25.10
N GLY A 21 1.81 -42.78 -25.86
CA GLY A 21 1.65 -42.78 -27.31
C GLY A 21 0.19 -42.84 -27.75
N ALA A 22 -0.66 -43.56 -27.02
CA ALA A 22 -2.11 -43.60 -27.27
C ALA A 22 -2.76 -42.24 -26.99
N LEU A 23 -2.40 -41.60 -25.88
CA LEU A 23 -2.82 -40.24 -25.53
C LEU A 23 -2.45 -39.23 -26.63
N LEU A 24 -1.19 -39.25 -27.08
CA LEU A 24 -0.70 -38.34 -28.12
C LEU A 24 -1.48 -38.48 -29.44
N ARG A 25 -1.82 -39.71 -29.86
CA ARG A 25 -2.63 -39.94 -31.06
C ARG A 25 -4.08 -39.45 -30.89
N ARG A 26 -4.67 -39.67 -29.71
CA ARG A 26 -6.04 -39.22 -29.40
C ARG A 26 -6.15 -37.70 -29.43
N GLU A 27 -5.14 -37.02 -28.92
CA GLU A 27 -5.11 -35.56 -28.81
C GLU A 27 -4.49 -34.87 -30.06
N GLY A 28 -3.99 -35.64 -31.04
CA GLY A 28 -3.32 -35.08 -32.22
C GLY A 28 -2.00 -34.36 -31.89
N LEU A 29 -1.32 -34.76 -30.81
CA LEU A 29 -0.12 -34.10 -30.31
C LEU A 29 1.15 -34.86 -30.69
N TYR A 30 2.23 -34.11 -30.93
CA TYR A 30 3.56 -34.69 -31.09
C TYR A 30 4.32 -34.72 -29.75
N SER A 31 5.26 -35.65 -29.61
CA SER A 31 6.11 -35.78 -28.41
C SER A 31 6.86 -34.49 -28.06
N SER A 32 7.21 -33.69 -29.07
CA SER A 32 7.82 -32.35 -28.90
C SER A 32 6.94 -31.39 -28.09
N HIS A 33 5.62 -31.47 -28.21
CA HIS A 33 4.68 -30.64 -27.45
C HIS A 33 4.77 -30.96 -25.96
N LEU A 34 4.75 -32.24 -25.60
CA LEU A 34 4.93 -32.67 -24.21
C LEU A 34 6.29 -32.24 -23.65
N GLY A 35 7.36 -32.39 -24.44
CA GLY A 35 8.70 -31.95 -24.05
C GLY A 35 8.76 -30.44 -23.77
N ASN A 36 8.15 -29.63 -24.63
CA ASN A 36 8.07 -28.18 -24.43
C ASN A 36 7.25 -27.82 -23.20
N TRP A 37 6.07 -28.41 -23.02
CA TRP A 37 5.19 -28.10 -21.90
C TRP A 37 5.75 -28.57 -20.55
N ARG A 38 6.51 -29.67 -20.52
CA ARG A 38 7.25 -30.10 -19.33
C ARG A 38 8.32 -29.07 -18.92
N ARG A 39 9.04 -28.51 -19.90
CA ARG A 39 10.01 -27.43 -19.67
C ARG A 39 9.35 -26.15 -19.17
N GLU A 40 8.27 -25.71 -19.82
CA GLU A 40 7.46 -24.57 -19.37
C GLU A 40 7.00 -24.75 -17.92
N ARG A 41 6.46 -25.94 -17.56
CA ARG A 41 6.06 -26.28 -16.19
C ARG A 41 7.23 -26.19 -15.21
N SER A 42 8.40 -26.74 -15.56
CA SER A 42 9.59 -26.68 -14.69
C SER A 42 10.10 -25.25 -14.48
N GLN A 43 10.09 -24.42 -15.54
CA GLN A 43 10.50 -23.03 -15.47
C GLN A 43 9.53 -22.22 -14.61
N GLY A 44 8.22 -22.40 -14.79
CA GLY A 44 7.21 -21.74 -13.95
C GLY A 44 7.33 -22.12 -12.46
N ILE A 45 7.68 -23.37 -12.15
CA ILE A 45 7.97 -23.79 -10.76
C ILE A 45 9.24 -23.09 -10.24
N GLN A 46 10.31 -23.04 -11.03
CA GLN A 46 11.54 -22.34 -10.65
C GLN A 46 11.32 -20.85 -10.44
N GLU A 47 10.54 -20.18 -11.28
CA GLU A 47 10.17 -18.78 -11.13
C GLU A 47 9.30 -18.53 -9.90
N ALA A 48 8.37 -19.44 -9.60
CA ALA A 48 7.52 -19.35 -8.40
C ALA A 48 8.32 -19.56 -7.11
N LEU A 49 9.36 -20.39 -7.15
CA LEU A 49 10.28 -20.64 -6.03
C LEU A 49 11.42 -19.62 -5.94
N ALA A 50 11.68 -18.86 -7.01
CA ALA A 50 12.73 -17.87 -7.02
C ALA A 50 12.43 -16.75 -6.00
N PRO A 51 13.43 -16.29 -5.22
CA PRO A 51 13.25 -15.18 -4.31
C PRO A 51 12.83 -13.93 -5.09
N ARG A 52 11.54 -13.55 -4.99
CA ARG A 52 11.06 -12.31 -5.59
C ARG A 52 11.68 -11.15 -4.82
N LYS A 53 12.37 -10.24 -5.53
CA LYS A 53 12.87 -9.00 -4.92
C LYS A 53 11.69 -8.31 -4.23
N ARG A 54 11.82 -8.06 -2.92
CA ARG A 54 10.88 -7.20 -2.18
C ARG A 54 10.73 -5.89 -2.94
N GLY A 55 9.52 -5.35 -2.94
CA GLY A 55 9.24 -4.05 -3.56
C GLY A 55 10.21 -2.96 -3.10
N PRO A 56 10.26 -1.82 -3.79
CA PRO A 56 11.17 -0.73 -3.46
C PRO A 56 11.19 -0.47 -1.96
N LYS A 57 12.40 -0.39 -1.37
CA LYS A 57 12.53 -0.05 0.06
C LYS A 57 11.78 1.27 0.27
N SER A 58 10.86 1.27 1.24
CA SER A 58 10.17 2.49 1.69
C SER A 58 11.23 3.57 1.93
N GLN A 59 11.23 4.60 1.08
CA GLN A 59 11.98 5.80 1.34
C GLN A 59 11.22 6.52 2.46
N ARG A 60 11.56 6.24 3.71
CA ARG A 60 11.18 7.11 4.83
C ARG A 60 11.81 8.46 4.54
N ILE A 61 11.04 9.39 3.97
CA ILE A 61 11.47 10.75 3.69
C ILE A 61 11.47 11.48 5.05
N PRO A 62 12.63 11.80 5.66
CA PRO A 62 12.66 12.43 6.99
C PRO A 62 11.88 13.75 7.04
N LEU A 63 11.85 14.47 5.91
CA LEU A 63 11.07 15.70 5.74
C LEU A 63 9.55 15.50 5.88
N ALA A 64 9.03 14.30 5.56
CA ALA A 64 7.59 14.01 5.67
C ALA A 64 7.18 13.85 7.15
N GLU A 65 8.01 13.23 7.97
CA GLU A 65 7.78 13.08 9.40
C GLU A 65 7.86 14.43 10.12
N GLU A 66 8.86 15.25 9.77
CA GLU A 66 9.01 16.60 10.30
C GLU A 66 7.83 17.51 9.91
N ASN A 67 7.41 17.48 8.64
CA ASN A 67 6.21 18.19 8.19
C ASN A 67 4.96 17.77 8.99
N GLN A 68 4.79 16.49 9.27
CA GLN A 68 3.65 16.02 10.04
C GLN A 68 3.69 16.53 11.49
N LYS A 69 4.87 16.54 12.12
CA LYS A 69 5.06 17.10 13.47
C LYS A 69 4.73 18.58 13.50
N LEU A 70 5.27 19.35 12.56
CA LEU A 70 5.03 20.78 12.43
C LEU A 70 3.53 21.08 12.23
N ARG A 71 2.86 20.35 11.33
CA ARG A 71 1.41 20.51 11.10
C ARG A 71 0.57 20.27 12.36
N ARG A 72 0.93 19.27 13.16
CA ARG A 72 0.26 19.01 14.46
C ARG A 72 0.49 20.13 15.46
N GLN A 73 1.72 20.65 15.54
CA GLN A 73 2.05 21.76 16.43
C GLN A 73 1.30 23.04 16.03
N VAL A 74 1.28 23.36 14.74
CA VAL A 74 0.51 24.50 14.21
C VAL A 74 -0.96 24.37 14.60
N GLY A 75 -1.60 23.22 14.34
CA GLY A 75 -3.00 23.02 14.72
C GLY A 75 -3.27 23.17 16.22
N GLN A 76 -2.38 22.65 17.08
CA GLN A 76 -2.50 22.82 18.53
C GLN A 76 -2.33 24.27 18.98
N LEU A 77 -1.38 25.00 18.40
CA LEU A 77 -1.14 26.41 18.73
C LEU A 77 -2.30 27.29 18.25
N THR A 78 -2.83 27.04 17.05
CA THR A 78 -4.01 27.75 16.54
C THR A 78 -5.23 27.56 17.44
N GLU A 79 -5.50 26.34 17.92
CA GLU A 79 -6.60 26.12 18.85
C GLU A 79 -6.38 26.77 20.22
N LYS A 80 -5.13 26.83 20.70
CA LYS A 80 -4.81 27.56 21.94
C LYS A 80 -5.04 29.06 21.76
N LEU A 81 -4.60 29.62 20.64
CA LEU A 81 -4.80 31.03 20.31
C LEU A 81 -6.29 31.36 20.24
N ARG A 82 -7.08 30.58 19.49
CA ARG A 82 -8.54 30.75 19.39
C ARG A 82 -9.24 30.73 20.75
N LYS A 83 -8.81 29.84 21.66
CA LYS A 83 -9.35 29.79 23.03
C LYS A 83 -8.98 31.02 23.84
N ALA A 84 -7.74 31.50 23.72
CA ALA A 84 -7.28 32.71 24.40
C ALA A 84 -8.05 33.94 23.91
N GLU A 85 -8.23 34.09 22.60
CA GLU A 85 -9.03 35.16 21.99
C GLU A 85 -10.48 35.15 22.51
N LEU A 86 -11.11 33.98 22.60
CA LEU A 86 -12.45 33.85 23.16
C LEU A 86 -12.52 34.25 24.65
N ILE A 87 -11.51 33.85 25.44
CA ILE A 87 -11.43 34.23 26.86
C ILE A 87 -11.31 35.76 26.97
N ILE A 88 -10.43 36.37 26.16
CA ILE A 88 -10.24 37.83 26.15
C ILE A 88 -11.54 38.54 25.77
N ASP A 89 -12.26 38.07 24.75
CA ASP A 89 -13.55 38.64 24.34
C ASP A 89 -14.60 38.57 25.46
N VAL A 90 -14.72 37.42 26.12
CA VAL A 90 -15.63 37.26 27.27
C VAL A 90 -15.23 38.19 28.41
N GLN A 91 -13.93 38.31 28.73
CA GLN A 91 -13.43 39.21 29.77
C GLN A 91 -13.77 40.68 29.45
N LYS A 92 -13.53 41.12 28.21
CA LYS A 92 -13.88 42.47 27.75
C LYS A 92 -15.37 42.75 27.90
N LYS A 93 -16.24 41.81 27.47
CA LYS A 93 -17.70 41.93 27.56
C LYS A 93 -18.19 42.01 29.00
N VAL A 94 -17.70 41.14 29.89
CA VAL A 94 -18.07 41.16 31.31
C VAL A 94 -17.62 42.47 31.96
N ALA A 95 -16.40 42.92 31.71
CA ALA A 95 -15.87 44.16 32.28
C ALA A 95 -16.69 45.39 31.82
N ALA A 96 -17.10 45.42 30.55
CA ALA A 96 -18.01 46.45 30.03
C ALA A 96 -19.38 46.43 30.74
N LEU A 97 -19.97 45.26 30.96
CA LEU A 97 -21.24 45.12 31.69
C LEU A 97 -21.15 45.59 33.15
N LEU A 98 -19.99 45.44 33.77
CA LEU A 98 -19.72 45.87 35.15
C LEU A 98 -19.28 47.34 35.26
N GLY A 99 -19.26 48.10 34.16
CA GLY A 99 -18.89 49.52 34.16
C GLY A 99 -17.38 49.80 34.20
N HIS A 100 -16.55 48.79 33.94
CA HIS A 100 -15.09 48.88 33.88
C HIS A 100 -14.56 48.37 32.52
N PRO A 101 -14.83 49.07 31.42
CA PRO A 101 -14.43 48.60 30.09
C PRO A 101 -12.90 48.48 29.98
N ILE A 102 -12.43 47.32 29.49
CA ILE A 102 -11.01 47.08 29.21
C ILE A 102 -10.71 47.63 27.80
N PRO A 103 -9.78 48.59 27.64
CA PRO A 103 -9.45 49.16 26.34
C PRO A 103 -8.86 48.11 25.39
N GLU A 104 -9.16 48.23 24.11
CA GLU A 104 -8.49 47.44 23.08
C GLU A 104 -7.08 47.99 22.89
N VAL A 105 -6.08 47.27 23.41
CA VAL A 105 -4.68 47.54 23.10
C VAL A 105 -4.35 46.75 21.85
N ASP A 106 -4.09 47.46 20.75
CA ASP A 106 -3.68 46.85 19.48
C ASP A 106 -2.21 46.40 19.61
N PRO A 107 -1.90 45.10 19.49
CA PRO A 107 -0.55 44.60 19.72
C PRO A 107 0.48 45.10 18.68
N GLU A 108 0.05 45.76 17.61
CA GLU A 108 0.96 46.33 16.58
C GLU A 108 1.57 47.69 16.96
N GLU A 109 1.09 48.39 18.00
CA GLU A 109 1.65 49.71 18.41
C GLU A 109 2.97 49.64 19.20
N GLN A 110 3.46 48.44 19.55
CA GLN A 110 4.69 48.26 20.33
C GLN A 110 5.83 47.54 19.59
N SER A 111 5.81 47.48 18.25
CA SER A 111 6.94 46.98 17.45
C SER A 111 7.71 48.07 16.73
#